data_AF-A0A137S9D2-F1
#
_entry.id   AF-A0A137S9D2-F1
#
_cell.length_a   1.000
_cell.length_b   1.000
_cell.length_c   1.000
_cell.angle_alpha   90.00
_cell.angle_beta   90.00
_cell.angle_gamma   90.00
#
_symmetry.space_group_name_H-M   'P 1'
#
loop_
_entity.id
_entity.type
_entity.pdbx_description
1 polymer ?
#
loop_
_entity_poly.entity_id
_entity_poly.type
_entity_poly.pdbx_seq_one_letter_code
_entity_poly.pdbx_strand_id
1 'polypeptide(L)'
;MKNNNGFTLIELVIVIIVLGVLAATVIPKFINMKHDATSAVVQSASATLKAAIGLVNVRKKIDGSETSVDYNGNTVTLVAGNPKPDARQMRYFLNMDLPSSIWTPNWLTVPCDDSAFCILGNRSYTNEPVIDAVTSGHVVFFWPNGHVLGSCFAYYANLEIEGSQPVIGFEDSGC
;
A
#
# COMPACT_ATOMS: atom_id res chain seq x y z
N MET A 1 47.43 -23.51 -34.86
CA MET A 1 47.42 -23.92 -33.44
C MET A 1 46.78 -22.79 -32.66
N LYS A 2 45.67 -23.05 -31.98
CA LYS A 2 44.87 -22.02 -31.27
C LYS A 2 45.38 -21.99 -29.82
N ASN A 3 45.99 -20.89 -29.40
CA ASN A 3 46.46 -20.71 -28.03
C ASN A 3 45.25 -20.58 -27.10
N ASN A 4 44.91 -21.66 -26.40
CA ASN A 4 44.00 -21.59 -25.27
C ASN A 4 44.78 -21.00 -24.09
N ASN A 5 44.76 -19.68 -23.97
CA ASN A 5 45.19 -18.99 -22.76
C ASN A 5 44.19 -19.35 -21.66
N GLY A 6 44.54 -20.30 -20.80
CA GLY A 6 43.75 -20.64 -19.61
C GLY A 6 43.76 -19.48 -18.62
N PHE A 7 42.64 -19.29 -17.92
CA PHE A 7 42.54 -18.36 -16.78
C PHE A 7 43.53 -18.79 -15.68
N THR A 8 44.26 -17.83 -15.10
CA THR A 8 45.16 -18.14 -13.98
C THR A 8 44.36 -18.27 -12.67
N LEU A 9 44.85 -19.11 -11.75
CA LEU A 9 44.23 -19.23 -10.42
C LEU A 9 44.20 -17.90 -9.67
N ILE A 10 45.23 -17.06 -9.85
CA ILE A 10 45.29 -15.76 -9.19
C ILE A 10 44.25 -14.78 -9.73
N GLU A 11 43.97 -14.78 -11.03
CA GLU A 11 42.90 -13.94 -11.60
C GLU A 11 41.54 -14.30 -11.02
N LEU A 12 41.25 -15.61 -10.86
CA LEU A 12 40.00 -16.04 -10.24
C LEU A 12 39.92 -15.60 -8.76
N VAL A 13 41.02 -15.73 -8.02
CA VAL A 13 41.09 -15.33 -6.59
C VAL A 13 40.91 -13.82 -6.42
N ILE A 14 41.54 -13.00 -7.26
CA ILE A 14 41.38 -11.54 -7.17
C ILE A 14 39.93 -11.13 -7.46
N VAL A 15 39.28 -11.75 -8.45
CA VAL A 15 37.88 -11.44 -8.79
C VAL A 15 36.94 -11.72 -7.62
N ILE A 16 37.06 -12.88 -6.96
CA ILE A 16 36.20 -13.19 -5.80
C ILE A 16 36.48 -12.26 -4.61
N ILE A 17 37.73 -11.83 -4.41
CA ILE A 17 38.07 -10.86 -3.35
C ILE A 17 37.42 -9.51 -3.62
N VAL A 18 37.55 -9.00 -4.85
CA VAL A 18 36.94 -7.72 -5.25
C VAL A 18 35.42 -7.79 -5.13
N LEU A 19 34.78 -8.87 -5.62
CA LEU A 19 33.34 -9.07 -5.47
C LEU A 19 32.92 -9.17 -4.00
N GLY A 20 33.75 -9.79 -3.14
CA GLY A 20 33.51 -9.87 -1.70
C GLY A 20 33.48 -8.49 -1.01
N VAL A 21 34.46 -7.63 -1.32
CA VAL A 21 34.51 -6.26 -0.76
C VAL A 21 33.33 -5.41 -1.26
N LEU A 22 33.03 -5.48 -2.56
CA LEU A 22 31.90 -4.75 -3.13
C LEU A 22 30.58 -5.19 -2.49
N ALA A 23 30.35 -6.50 -2.36
CA ALA A 23 29.15 -7.02 -1.71
C ALA A 23 28.99 -6.53 -0.26
N ALA A 24 30.07 -6.56 0.53
CA ALA A 24 30.04 -6.13 1.93
C ALA A 24 29.60 -4.66 2.11
N THR A 25 29.99 -3.78 1.18
CA THR A 25 29.61 -2.36 1.21
C THR A 25 28.21 -2.07 0.65
N VAL A 26 27.75 -2.83 -0.34
CA VAL A 26 26.49 -2.57 -1.06
C VAL A 26 25.27 -3.12 -0.31
N ILE A 27 25.41 -4.27 0.37
CA ILE A 27 24.29 -4.94 1.06
C ILE A 27 23.57 -4.04 2.08
N PRO A 28 24.26 -3.34 3.01
CA PRO A 28 23.58 -2.49 3.99
C PRO A 28 22.80 -1.35 3.34
N LYS A 29 23.39 -0.72 2.32
CA LYS A 29 22.73 0.35 1.56
C LYS A 29 21.50 -0.15 0.82
N PHE A 30 21.58 -1.34 0.23
CA PHE A 30 20.45 -1.94 -0.47
C PHE A 30 19.27 -2.27 0.45
N ILE A 31 19.53 -2.72 1.69
CA ILE A 31 18.49 -2.96 2.70
C ILE A 31 17.79 -1.64 3.07
N ASN A 32 18.55 -0.59 3.37
CA ASN A 32 17.98 0.72 3.71
C ASN A 32 17.16 1.31 2.55
N MET A 33 17.66 1.20 1.32
CA MET A 33 16.91 1.66 0.14
C MET A 33 15.59 0.93 -0.06
N LYS A 34 15.51 -0.36 0.30
CA LYS A 34 14.25 -1.10 0.27
C LYS A 34 13.27 -0.58 1.32
N HIS A 35 13.73 -0.40 2.56
CA HIS A 35 12.93 0.19 3.65
C HIS A 35 12.35 1.56 3.25
N ASP A 36 13.22 2.46 2.78
CA ASP A 36 12.82 3.81 2.34
C ASP A 36 11.81 3.77 1.18
N ALA A 37 12.02 2.85 0.22
CA ALA A 37 11.10 2.69 -0.90
C ALA A 37 9.72 2.18 -0.44
N THR A 38 9.69 1.21 0.48
CA THR A 38 8.45 0.65 1.02
C THR A 38 7.67 1.72 1.81
N SER A 39 8.34 2.46 2.68
CA SER A 39 7.73 3.59 3.41
C SER A 39 7.18 4.65 2.44
N ALA A 40 7.99 5.09 1.47
CA ALA A 40 7.58 6.11 0.49
C ALA A 40 6.33 5.70 -0.30
N VAL A 41 6.22 4.42 -0.64
CA VAL A 41 5.07 3.87 -1.37
C VAL A 41 3.79 3.89 -0.51
N VAL A 42 3.89 3.50 0.76
CA VAL A 42 2.76 3.52 1.69
C VAL A 42 2.27 4.97 1.93
N GLN A 43 3.21 5.90 2.09
CA GLN A 43 2.91 7.34 2.18
C GLN A 43 2.25 7.86 0.90
N SER A 44 2.75 7.46 -0.27
CA SER A 44 2.18 7.81 -1.57
C SER A 44 0.75 7.29 -1.75
N ALA A 45 0.45 6.07 -1.30
CA ALA A 45 -0.90 5.53 -1.33
C ALA A 45 -1.87 6.38 -0.49
N SER A 46 -1.47 6.75 0.73
CA SER A 46 -2.25 7.64 1.61
C SER A 46 -2.50 9.02 0.96
N ALA A 47 -1.47 9.62 0.36
CA ALA A 47 -1.59 10.91 -0.33
C ALA A 47 -2.52 10.83 -1.55
N THR A 48 -2.43 9.76 -2.33
CA THR A 48 -3.29 9.51 -3.50
C THR A 48 -4.76 9.39 -3.09
N LEU A 49 -5.05 8.65 -2.00
CA LEU A 49 -6.39 8.54 -1.44
C LEU A 49 -6.93 9.91 -1.02
N LYS A 50 -6.13 10.72 -0.30
CA LYS A 50 -6.50 12.10 0.10
C LYS A 50 -6.91 12.94 -1.11
N ALA A 51 -6.11 12.90 -2.17
CA ALA A 51 -6.40 13.63 -3.40
C ALA A 51 -7.70 13.14 -4.07
N ALA A 52 -7.85 11.83 -4.25
CA ALA A 52 -9.02 11.23 -4.90
C ALA A 52 -10.32 11.51 -4.13
N ILE A 53 -10.29 11.42 -2.80
CA ILE A 53 -11.45 11.72 -1.94
C ILE A 53 -11.80 13.22 -2.00
N GLY A 54 -10.80 14.09 -2.08
CA GLY A 54 -11.01 15.51 -2.37
C GLY A 54 -11.79 15.74 -3.67
N LEU A 55 -11.41 15.02 -4.74
CA LEU A 55 -12.13 15.08 -6.02
C LEU A 55 -13.56 14.52 -5.92
N VAL A 56 -13.76 13.41 -5.22
CA VAL A 56 -15.10 12.86 -4.95
C VAL A 56 -15.97 13.88 -4.20
N ASN A 57 -15.41 14.56 -3.19
CA ASN A 57 -16.14 15.57 -2.44
C ASN A 57 -16.53 16.78 -3.31
N VAL A 58 -15.68 17.19 -4.25
CA VAL A 58 -16.03 18.23 -5.24
C VAL A 58 -17.13 17.72 -6.18
N ARG A 59 -16.99 16.50 -6.71
CA ARG A 59 -17.97 15.90 -7.62
C ARG A 59 -19.35 15.77 -6.96
N LYS A 60 -19.37 15.33 -5.70
CA LYS A 60 -20.58 15.21 -4.87
C LYS A 60 -21.37 16.52 -4.84
N LYS A 61 -20.69 17.64 -4.62
CA LYS A 61 -21.29 18.98 -4.59
C LYS A 61 -21.79 19.45 -5.95
N ILE A 62 -21.10 19.08 -7.03
CA ILE A 62 -21.51 19.41 -8.40
C ILE A 62 -22.76 18.63 -8.80
N ASP A 63 -22.79 17.34 -8.50
CA ASP A 63 -23.89 16.44 -8.89
C ASP A 63 -25.11 16.57 -7.94
N GLY A 64 -24.91 17.13 -6.74
CA GLY A 64 -25.97 17.22 -5.71
C GLY A 64 -26.41 15.85 -5.18
N SER A 65 -25.57 14.82 -5.34
CA SER A 65 -25.88 13.44 -4.97
C SER A 65 -25.15 13.05 -3.69
N GLU A 66 -25.88 12.61 -2.66
CA GLU A 66 -25.29 12.17 -1.39
C GLU A 66 -25.13 10.64 -1.28
N THR A 67 -25.54 9.89 -2.30
CA THR A 67 -25.53 8.41 -2.28
C THR A 67 -24.49 7.81 -3.22
N SER A 68 -24.18 8.47 -4.33
CA SER A 68 -23.13 8.04 -5.26
C SER A 68 -22.63 9.16 -6.16
N VAL A 69 -21.40 9.03 -6.64
CA VAL A 69 -20.82 9.92 -7.66
C VAL A 69 -20.12 9.11 -8.75
N ASP A 70 -20.00 9.69 -9.95
CA ASP A 70 -19.11 9.18 -10.98
C ASP A 70 -17.66 9.61 -10.71
N TYR A 71 -16.74 8.66 -10.73
CA TYR A 71 -15.31 8.91 -10.68
C TYR A 71 -14.64 8.18 -11.85
N ASN A 72 -14.29 8.94 -12.90
CA ASN A 72 -13.68 8.43 -14.13
C ASN A 72 -14.50 7.29 -14.77
N GLY A 73 -15.83 7.42 -14.84
CA GLY A 73 -16.71 6.39 -15.41
C GLY A 73 -17.04 5.23 -14.45
N ASN A 74 -16.58 5.29 -13.19
CA ASN A 74 -16.89 4.30 -12.17
C ASN A 74 -17.83 4.90 -11.11
N THR A 75 -18.87 4.15 -10.75
CA THR A 75 -19.77 4.54 -9.66
C THR A 75 -19.09 4.32 -8.29
N VAL A 76 -18.89 5.41 -7.56
CA VAL A 76 -18.47 5.41 -6.16
C VAL A 76 -19.70 5.58 -5.28
N THR A 77 -20.03 4.58 -4.47
CA THR A 77 -21.07 4.69 -3.45
C THR A 77 -20.57 5.46 -2.23
N LEU A 78 -21.47 6.24 -1.62
CA LEU A 78 -21.21 7.05 -0.45
C LEU A 78 -22.00 6.54 0.76
N VAL A 79 -21.39 6.62 1.94
CA VAL A 79 -22.01 6.36 3.25
C VAL A 79 -21.69 7.55 4.15
N ALA A 80 -22.71 8.13 4.78
CA ALA A 80 -22.58 9.36 5.57
C ALA A 80 -21.88 10.51 4.81
N GLY A 81 -22.06 10.57 3.50
CA GLY A 81 -21.50 11.61 2.63
C GLY A 81 -20.04 11.41 2.21
N ASN A 82 -19.39 10.30 2.58
CA ASN A 82 -18.02 9.94 2.20
C ASN A 82 -17.99 8.61 1.45
N PRO A 83 -16.96 8.33 0.62
CA PRO A 83 -16.83 7.03 -0.05
C PRO A 83 -17.00 5.84 0.89
N LYS A 84 -17.76 4.84 0.46
CA LYS A 84 -17.83 3.57 1.18
C LYS A 84 -16.42 2.94 1.19
N PRO A 85 -15.92 2.47 2.34
CA PRO A 85 -14.64 1.76 2.45
C PRO A 85 -14.68 0.36 1.79
N ASP A 86 -15.09 0.22 0.53
CA ASP A 86 -15.12 -1.05 -0.21
C ASP A 86 -13.80 -1.23 -0.99
N ALA A 87 -13.19 -2.41 -0.88
CA ALA A 87 -11.92 -2.72 -1.53
C ALA A 87 -11.97 -2.52 -3.05
N ARG A 88 -13.08 -2.83 -3.71
CA ARG A 88 -13.23 -2.66 -5.17
C ARG A 88 -13.32 -1.18 -5.52
N GLN A 89 -14.07 -0.39 -4.75
CA GLN A 89 -14.18 1.05 -4.99
C GLN A 89 -12.86 1.78 -4.78
N MET A 90 -12.06 1.38 -3.78
CA MET A 90 -10.76 2.01 -3.56
C MET A 90 -9.77 1.79 -4.71
N ARG A 91 -9.97 0.73 -5.52
CA ARG A 91 -9.17 0.50 -6.73
C ARG A 91 -9.39 1.56 -7.80
N TYR A 92 -10.53 2.27 -7.78
CA TYR A 92 -10.75 3.39 -8.70
C TYR A 92 -9.88 4.59 -8.34
N PHE A 93 -9.49 4.72 -7.07
CA PHE A 93 -8.68 5.83 -6.57
C PHE A 93 -7.18 5.56 -6.66
N LEU A 94 -6.79 4.30 -6.48
CA LEU A 94 -5.40 3.87 -6.48
C LEU A 94 -5.04 3.26 -7.83
N ASN A 95 -4.12 3.88 -8.56
CA ASN A 95 -3.51 3.31 -9.76
C ASN A 95 -2.43 2.28 -9.38
N MET A 96 -2.79 1.28 -8.58
CA MET A 96 -1.87 0.31 -7.99
C MET A 96 -2.24 -1.12 -8.40
N ASP A 97 -1.22 -1.97 -8.54
CA ASP A 97 -1.41 -3.41 -8.74
C ASP A 97 -1.94 -4.06 -7.46
N LEU A 98 -3.20 -4.48 -7.49
CA LEU A 98 -3.97 -4.99 -6.35
C LEU A 98 -4.54 -6.38 -6.72
N PRO A 99 -4.68 -7.30 -5.76
CA PRO A 99 -4.97 -8.70 -6.03
C PRO A 99 -6.41 -8.84 -6.53
N SER A 100 -6.63 -9.63 -7.58
CA SER A 100 -7.97 -9.87 -8.12
C SER A 100 -8.90 -10.50 -7.07
N SER A 101 -8.36 -11.31 -6.17
CA SER A 101 -9.02 -11.77 -4.95
C SER A 101 -8.96 -10.69 -3.86
N ILE A 102 -10.11 -10.39 -3.25
CA ILE A 102 -10.24 -9.40 -2.16
C ILE A 102 -10.01 -10.04 -0.78
N TRP A 103 -9.49 -11.27 -0.73
CA TRP A 103 -9.51 -12.10 0.46
C TRP A 103 -8.25 -12.96 0.59
N THR A 104 -7.36 -12.58 1.51
CA THR A 104 -6.31 -13.46 2.05
C THR A 104 -6.75 -13.92 3.44
N PRO A 105 -6.87 -15.23 3.70
CA PRO A 105 -7.13 -15.72 5.05
C PRO A 105 -5.99 -15.30 5.99
N ASN A 106 -6.33 -14.66 7.10
CA ASN A 106 -5.39 -14.35 8.20
C ASN A 106 -4.28 -13.32 7.86
N TRP A 107 -4.68 -12.17 7.31
CA TRP A 107 -3.93 -10.90 7.13
C TRP A 107 -2.98 -10.46 8.27
N LEU A 108 -3.20 -10.91 9.51
CA LEU A 108 -2.29 -10.66 10.64
C LEU A 108 -1.07 -11.60 10.67
N THR A 109 -1.14 -12.75 9.99
CA THR A 109 -0.09 -13.78 10.04
C THR A 109 0.35 -14.31 8.68
N VAL A 110 -0.39 -14.01 7.60
CA VAL A 110 -0.11 -14.48 6.24
C VAL A 110 0.02 -13.27 5.31
N PRO A 111 1.21 -13.03 4.73
CA PRO A 111 1.39 -12.03 3.68
C PRO A 111 0.59 -12.38 2.42
N CYS A 112 0.16 -11.38 1.66
CA CYS A 112 -0.31 -11.63 0.29
C CYS A 112 0.88 -11.84 -0.65
N ASP A 113 0.70 -12.67 -1.67
CA ASP A 113 1.73 -13.06 -2.65
C ASP A 113 1.35 -12.76 -4.11
N ASP A 114 0.06 -12.64 -4.42
CA ASP A 114 -0.45 -12.52 -5.79
C ASP A 114 -0.30 -11.14 -6.48
N SER A 115 0.12 -10.09 -5.77
CA SER A 115 0.17 -8.71 -6.29
C SER A 115 1.15 -7.83 -5.51
N ALA A 116 1.52 -6.67 -6.05
CA ALA A 116 2.45 -5.75 -5.39
C ALA A 116 1.93 -5.19 -4.04
N PHE A 117 0.61 -5.09 -3.87
CA PHE A 117 -0.02 -4.57 -2.66
C PHE A 117 -1.19 -5.42 -2.22
N CYS A 118 -1.32 -5.64 -0.94
CA CYS A 118 -2.48 -6.25 -0.32
C CYS A 118 -3.56 -5.19 -0.03
N ILE A 119 -4.82 -5.62 -0.01
CA ILE A 119 -5.96 -4.77 0.35
C ILE A 119 -6.96 -5.54 1.19
N LEU A 120 -7.48 -4.88 2.23
CA LEU A 120 -8.58 -5.39 3.03
C LEU A 120 -9.60 -4.29 3.23
N GLY A 121 -10.78 -4.45 2.64
CA GLY A 121 -11.86 -3.45 2.72
C GLY A 121 -13.12 -3.95 3.38
N ASN A 122 -14.04 -3.01 3.57
CA ASN A 122 -15.38 -3.15 4.14
C ASN A 122 -15.34 -3.84 5.52
N ARG A 123 -14.32 -3.49 6.32
CA ARG A 123 -14.14 -4.01 7.68
C ARG A 123 -14.73 -3.03 8.66
N SER A 124 -15.62 -3.49 9.54
CA SER A 124 -15.98 -2.70 10.71
C SER A 124 -14.72 -2.49 11.55
N TYR A 125 -14.46 -1.25 11.95
CA TYR A 125 -13.26 -0.95 12.71
C TYR A 125 -13.39 -1.51 14.13
N THR A 126 -12.48 -2.41 14.50
CA THR A 126 -12.45 -3.09 15.82
C THR A 126 -11.23 -2.69 16.65
N ASN A 127 -10.65 -1.51 16.38
CA ASN A 127 -9.42 -1.05 17.01
C ASN A 127 -8.18 -1.92 16.74
N GLU A 128 -8.14 -2.58 15.59
CA GLU A 128 -7.06 -3.48 15.17
C GLU A 128 -6.78 -3.32 13.66
N PRO A 129 -5.56 -2.89 13.26
CA PRO A 129 -4.55 -2.21 14.07
C PRO A 129 -5.09 -0.90 14.68
N VAL A 130 -4.50 -0.46 15.79
CA VAL A 130 -4.94 0.75 16.50
C VAL A 130 -4.66 2.00 15.65
N ILE A 131 -5.71 2.80 15.44
CA ILE A 131 -5.69 4.12 14.81
C ILE A 131 -6.47 5.07 15.72
N ASP A 132 -5.76 5.92 16.47
CA ASP A 132 -6.35 6.79 17.51
C ASP A 132 -7.48 7.71 17.01
N ALA A 133 -7.41 8.11 15.73
CA ALA A 133 -8.40 9.01 15.12
C ALA A 133 -9.68 8.29 14.65
N VAL A 134 -9.74 6.95 14.68
CA VAL A 134 -10.89 6.17 14.21
C VAL A 134 -11.64 5.59 15.40
N THR A 135 -12.87 6.05 15.62
CA THR A 135 -13.69 5.63 16.76
C THR A 135 -14.83 4.68 16.37
N SER A 136 -15.19 4.64 15.09
CA SER A 136 -16.34 3.91 14.57
C SER A 136 -16.26 3.74 13.05
N GLY A 137 -17.23 3.03 12.49
CA GLY A 137 -17.44 2.92 11.05
C GLY A 137 -16.63 1.81 10.41
N HIS A 138 -16.28 2.01 9.15
CA HIS A 138 -15.60 1.02 8.33
C HIS A 138 -14.25 1.52 7.83
N VAL A 139 -13.32 0.60 7.65
CA VAL A 139 -11.94 0.87 7.22
C VAL A 139 -11.52 0.01 6.04
N VAL A 140 -10.64 0.56 5.22
CA VAL A 140 -9.83 -0.17 4.24
C VAL A 140 -8.37 0.01 4.60
N PHE A 141 -7.63 -1.09 4.59
CA PHE A 141 -6.18 -1.12 4.74
C PHE A 141 -5.50 -1.52 3.43
N PHE A 142 -4.32 -0.97 3.21
CA PHE A 142 -3.42 -1.28 2.09
C PHE A 142 -2.02 -1.48 2.63
N TRP A 143 -1.33 -2.53 2.22
CA TRP A 143 0.04 -2.77 2.66
C TRP A 143 0.85 -3.48 1.57
N PRO A 144 2.17 -3.33 1.52
CA PRO A 144 3.01 -3.94 0.49
C PRO A 144 3.08 -5.47 0.61
N ASN A 145 3.31 -6.14 -0.52
CA ASN A 145 3.59 -7.58 -0.57
C ASN A 145 4.76 -7.95 0.35
N GLY A 146 4.69 -9.15 0.95
CA GLY A 146 5.71 -9.65 1.88
C GLY A 146 5.56 -9.13 3.31
N HIS A 147 4.63 -8.21 3.55
CA HIS A 147 4.25 -7.76 4.89
C HIS A 147 2.89 -8.35 5.32
N VAL A 148 2.71 -8.48 6.63
CA VAL A 148 1.41 -8.69 7.26
C VAL A 148 0.84 -7.34 7.68
N LEU A 149 -0.47 -7.24 7.89
CA LEU A 149 -1.04 -6.00 8.40
C LEU A 149 -0.64 -5.80 9.87
N GLY A 150 0.34 -4.96 10.11
CA GLY A 150 0.89 -4.66 11.43
C GLY A 150 1.36 -3.22 11.52
N SER A 151 2.61 -2.95 11.11
CA SER A 151 3.26 -1.64 11.23
C SER A 151 3.75 -1.06 9.90
N CYS A 152 3.26 -1.57 8.77
CA CYS A 152 3.55 -1.02 7.44
C CYS A 152 2.26 -1.03 6.61
N PHE A 153 1.47 0.03 6.67
CA PHE A 153 0.20 0.11 5.96
C PHE A 153 -0.30 1.53 5.76
N ALA A 154 -1.11 1.75 4.73
CA ALA A 154 -1.95 2.93 4.56
C ALA A 154 -3.40 2.56 4.85
N TYR A 155 -4.22 3.54 5.24
CA TYR A 155 -5.62 3.28 5.53
C TYR A 155 -6.54 4.42 5.11
N TYR A 156 -7.79 4.05 4.84
CA TYR A 156 -8.93 4.94 4.68
C TYR A 156 -10.04 4.47 5.62
N ALA A 157 -10.49 5.34 6.52
CA ALA A 157 -11.61 5.07 7.41
C ALA A 157 -12.74 6.06 7.19
N ASN A 158 -13.94 5.53 6.97
CA ASN A 158 -15.18 6.30 7.02
C ASN A 158 -15.80 6.07 8.40
N LEU A 159 -15.93 7.14 9.19
CA LEU A 159 -16.48 7.06 10.55
C LEU A 159 -17.98 6.73 10.56
N GLU A 160 -18.64 6.87 9.41
CA GLU A 160 -20.09 6.68 9.20
C GLU A 160 -20.96 7.59 10.08
N ILE A 161 -20.39 8.74 10.46
CA ILE A 161 -21.09 9.83 11.15
C ILE A 161 -21.40 10.92 10.13
N GLU A 162 -22.65 11.33 10.04
CA GLU A 162 -23.09 12.35 9.08
C GLU A 162 -22.32 13.67 9.22
N GLY A 163 -21.78 14.17 8.12
CA GLY A 163 -20.98 15.40 8.09
C GLY A 163 -19.53 15.26 8.60
N SER A 164 -19.13 14.10 9.13
CA SER A 164 -17.73 13.84 9.49
C SER A 164 -16.85 13.72 8.24
N GLN A 165 -15.58 14.10 8.36
CA GLN A 165 -14.59 13.83 7.32
C GLN A 165 -13.99 12.43 7.52
N PRO A 166 -13.60 11.72 6.44
CA PRO A 166 -12.95 10.45 6.58
C PRO A 166 -11.52 10.64 7.10
N VAL A 167 -11.01 9.62 7.79
CA VAL A 167 -9.65 9.60 8.31
C VAL A 167 -8.76 8.85 7.34
N ILE A 168 -7.70 9.50 6.86
CA ILE A 168 -6.74 8.92 5.91
C ILE A 168 -5.34 9.10 6.45
N GLY A 169 -4.61 8.00 6.58
CA GLY A 169 -3.28 8.01 7.15
C GLY A 169 -2.44 6.83 6.69
N PHE A 170 -1.33 6.64 7.38
CA PHE A 170 -0.41 5.53 7.19
C PHE A 170 0.37 5.27 8.48
N GLU A 171 0.97 4.10 8.55
CA GLU A 171 1.90 3.64 9.57
C GLU A 171 3.07 2.98 8.83
N ASP A 172 4.30 3.43 9.09
CA ASP A 172 5.49 3.00 8.36
C ASP A 172 6.65 2.55 9.26
N SER A 173 6.44 2.45 10.58
CA SER A 173 7.49 2.05 11.55
C SER A 173 8.02 0.63 11.37
N GLY A 174 7.28 -0.24 10.69
CA GLY A 174 7.73 -1.58 10.29
C GLY A 174 7.65 -1.85 8.80
N CYS A 175 7.61 -0.78 7.99
CA CYS A 175 8.22 -0.86 6.68
C CYS A 175 9.74 -0.99 6.90
#